data_AF-A0A960Z6S9-F1
#
_entry.id   AF-A0A960Z6S9-F1
#
_cell.length_a   1.000
_cell.length_b   1.000
_cell.length_c   1.000
_cell.angle_alpha   90.00
_cell.angle_beta   90.00
_cell.angle_gamma   90.00
#
_symmetry.space_group_name_H-M   'P 1'
#
loop_
_entity.id
_entity.type
_entity.pdbx_description
1 polymer ?
#
loop_
_entity_poly.entity_id
_entity_poly.type
_entity_poly.pdbx_seq_one_letter_code
_entity_poly.pdbx_strand_id
1 'polypeptide(L)'
;MSGKLPRAKRLELAVDCLVSKDKNSKQLIKTVGQCKFTTIGSPFYVLVKSVIAQQLSSKVAIVIENRIIQLLGGNQKFLEPETWIKAQINDLRNCGVSFSKINTIRSIAKAYCDKELSDTFLESLSEEEVLNVLCRYKGIGPWTAEMTLIFALDRWDCFSVGDLGLRKGVEKWFGIPKEDKKQIENFTQKFSPYRSILAWYLWAYFDSEPWS
;
A
#
# COMPACT_ATOMS: atom_id res chain seq x y z
N MET A 1 -21.53 22.03 -0.75
CA MET A 1 -20.42 21.97 0.22
C MET A 1 -20.68 20.79 1.16
N SER A 2 -20.40 19.56 0.74
CA SER A 2 -20.47 18.40 1.64
C SER A 2 -19.18 18.37 2.44
N GLY A 3 -19.22 18.90 3.67
CA GLY A 3 -18.13 18.67 4.63
C GLY A 3 -17.90 17.17 4.71
N LYS A 4 -16.73 16.69 4.26
CA LYS A 4 -16.39 15.27 4.25
C LYS A 4 -16.61 14.74 5.67
N LEU A 5 -17.45 13.72 5.81
CA LEU A 5 -17.72 13.06 7.09
C LEU A 5 -16.40 12.75 7.81
N PRO A 6 -16.35 12.86 9.16
CA PRO A 6 -15.18 12.46 9.93
C PRO A 6 -14.71 11.05 9.56
N ARG A 7 -13.39 10.79 9.55
CA ARG A 7 -12.83 9.48 9.14
C ARG A 7 -13.47 8.32 9.91
N ALA A 8 -13.65 8.46 11.22
CA ALA A 8 -14.31 7.46 12.05
C ALA A 8 -15.70 7.11 11.52
N LYS A 9 -16.51 8.12 11.16
CA LYS A 9 -17.83 7.91 10.59
C LYS A 9 -17.79 7.25 9.21
N ARG A 10 -16.83 7.62 8.36
CA ARG A 10 -16.61 6.95 7.07
C ARG A 10 -16.25 5.46 7.27
N LEU A 11 -15.38 5.15 8.24
CA LEU A 11 -14.99 3.78 8.56
C LEU A 11 -16.17 2.96 9.08
N GLU A 12 -17.03 3.52 9.94
CA GLU A 12 -18.27 2.88 10.36
C GLU A 12 -19.15 2.51 9.17
N LEU A 13 -19.40 3.47 8.26
CA LEU A 13 -20.19 3.22 7.05
C LEU A 13 -19.59 2.14 6.16
N ALA A 14 -18.25 2.11 6.04
CA ALA A 14 -17.56 1.08 5.30
C ALA A 14 -17.74 -0.30 5.94
N VAL A 15 -17.59 -0.39 7.27
CA VAL A 15 -17.78 -1.63 8.03
C VAL A 15 -19.21 -2.14 7.89
N ASP A 16 -20.21 -1.28 8.07
CA ASP A 16 -21.62 -1.63 7.92
C ASP A 16 -21.92 -2.13 6.51
N CYS A 17 -21.35 -1.48 5.49
CA CYS A 17 -21.44 -1.94 4.11
C CYS A 17 -20.86 -3.35 3.97
N LEU A 18 -19.61 -3.59 4.39
CA LEU A 18 -18.99 -4.93 4.29
C LEU A 18 -19.84 -5.99 4.99
N VAL A 19 -20.26 -5.74 6.23
CA VAL A 19 -21.12 -6.64 7.02
C VAL A 19 -22.41 -7.00 6.29
N SER A 20 -23.00 -6.06 5.57
CA SER A 20 -24.24 -6.29 4.80
C SER A 20 -24.04 -7.15 3.55
N LYS A 21 -22.83 -7.20 2.99
CA LYS A 21 -22.54 -7.87 1.71
C LYS A 21 -22.26 -9.37 1.85
N ASP A 22 -21.67 -9.81 2.96
CA ASP A 22 -21.22 -11.20 3.10
C ASP A 22 -21.09 -11.65 4.56
N LYS A 23 -21.66 -12.81 4.89
CA LYS A 23 -21.61 -13.38 6.25
C LYS A 23 -20.17 -13.65 6.74
N ASN A 24 -19.26 -14.04 5.85
CA ASN A 24 -17.87 -14.33 6.20
C ASN A 24 -17.10 -13.03 6.45
N SER A 25 -17.42 -11.95 5.72
CA SER A 25 -16.84 -10.62 6.01
C SER A 25 -17.27 -10.11 7.39
N LYS A 26 -18.53 -10.34 7.79
CA LYS A 26 -19.01 -10.05 9.15
C LYS A 26 -18.22 -10.83 10.21
N GLN A 27 -17.93 -12.11 9.95
CA GLN A 27 -17.13 -12.92 10.87
C GLN A 27 -15.67 -12.45 10.95
N LEU A 28 -15.06 -12.12 9.81
CA LEU A 28 -13.71 -11.54 9.74
C LEU A 28 -13.62 -10.26 10.57
N ILE A 29 -14.58 -9.33 10.40
CA ILE A 29 -14.64 -8.06 11.12
C ILE A 29 -14.77 -8.31 12.63
N LYS A 30 -15.62 -9.26 13.05
CA LYS A 30 -15.72 -9.63 14.47
C LYS A 30 -14.41 -10.20 15.03
N THR A 31 -13.69 -10.98 14.23
CA THR A 31 -12.43 -11.60 14.64
C THR A 31 -11.29 -10.57 14.75
N VAL A 32 -11.21 -9.62 13.82
CA VAL A 32 -10.16 -8.58 13.81
C VAL A 32 -10.48 -7.44 14.79
N GLY A 33 -11.75 -7.09 14.95
CA GLY A 33 -12.19 -5.97 15.80
C GLY A 33 -12.25 -4.64 15.05
N GLN A 34 -12.02 -3.54 15.77
CA GLN A 34 -12.20 -2.20 15.24
C GLN A 34 -11.26 -1.90 14.05
N CYS A 35 -11.81 -1.31 12.99
CA CYS A 35 -10.99 -0.84 11.87
C CYS A 35 -10.11 0.34 12.28
N LYS A 36 -8.80 0.20 12.13
CA LYS A 36 -7.80 1.25 12.39
C LYS A 36 -7.13 1.76 11.12
N PHE A 37 -7.73 1.49 9.95
CA PHE A 37 -7.16 1.87 8.67
C PHE A 37 -6.85 3.38 8.60
N THR A 38 -5.59 3.70 8.31
CA THR A 38 -5.09 5.05 8.08
C THR A 38 -4.14 5.07 6.89
N THR A 39 -3.98 6.22 6.27
CA THR A 39 -2.83 6.48 5.39
C THR A 39 -1.57 6.65 6.25
N ILE A 40 -0.42 6.39 5.65
CA ILE A 40 0.85 6.21 6.38
C ILE A 40 1.91 7.25 6.01
N GLY A 41 1.66 8.07 4.98
CA GLY A 41 2.53 9.16 4.58
C GLY A 41 2.27 9.62 3.15
N SER A 42 3.25 10.32 2.58
CA SER A 42 3.18 10.82 1.21
C SER A 42 3.21 9.71 0.16
N PRO A 43 2.69 9.96 -1.05
CA PRO A 43 2.88 9.07 -2.20
C PRO A 43 4.34 8.66 -2.41
N PHE A 44 5.31 9.58 -2.33
CA PHE A 44 6.72 9.23 -2.42
C PHE A 44 7.16 8.23 -1.36
N TYR A 45 6.81 8.47 -0.09
CA TYR A 45 7.16 7.57 1.01
C TYR A 45 6.58 6.16 0.80
N VAL A 46 5.30 6.06 0.46
CA VAL A 46 4.63 4.77 0.24
C VAL A 46 5.21 4.03 -0.95
N LEU A 47 5.56 4.72 -2.03
CA LEU A 47 6.26 4.13 -3.19
C LEU A 47 7.57 3.49 -2.77
N VAL A 48 8.42 4.24 -2.05
CA VAL A 48 9.72 3.76 -1.58
C VAL A 48 9.55 2.57 -0.63
N LYS A 49 8.66 2.68 0.37
CA LYS A 49 8.36 1.59 1.32
C LYS A 49 7.90 0.34 0.58
N SER A 50 7.03 0.51 -0.42
CA SER A 50 6.54 -0.60 -1.24
C SER A 50 7.65 -1.26 -2.04
N VAL A 51 8.55 -0.49 -2.67
CA VAL A 51 9.70 -1.04 -3.41
C VAL A 51 10.64 -1.83 -2.47
N ILE A 52 10.90 -1.31 -1.27
CA ILE A 52 11.68 -2.02 -0.25
C ILE A 52 10.99 -3.34 0.11
N ALA A 53 9.68 -3.34 0.32
CA ALA A 53 8.90 -4.50 0.74
C ALA A 53 8.73 -5.61 -0.32
N GLN A 54 8.93 -5.31 -1.62
CA GLN A 54 8.75 -6.30 -2.69
C GLN A 54 9.51 -7.61 -2.41
N GLN A 55 8.80 -8.75 -2.47
CA GLN A 55 9.35 -10.10 -2.27
C GLN A 55 9.99 -10.33 -0.89
N LEU A 56 9.64 -9.54 0.13
CA LEU A 56 10.08 -9.73 1.51
C LEU A 56 8.88 -9.97 2.44
N SER A 57 9.14 -10.50 3.64
CA SER A 57 8.15 -10.44 4.72
C SER A 57 8.10 -9.03 5.31
N SER A 58 6.96 -8.64 5.89
CA SER A 58 6.77 -7.33 6.53
C SER A 58 7.86 -7.05 7.56
N LYS A 59 8.19 -8.05 8.40
CA LYS A 59 9.25 -7.95 9.42
C LYS A 59 10.62 -7.60 8.82
N VAL A 60 10.99 -8.23 7.70
CA VAL A 60 12.28 -7.96 7.05
C VAL A 60 12.26 -6.59 6.39
N ALA A 61 11.16 -6.21 5.74
CA ALA A 61 11.01 -4.89 5.14
C ALA A 61 11.17 -3.76 6.18
N ILE A 62 10.51 -3.90 7.34
CA ILE A 62 10.60 -2.95 8.47
C ILE A 62 12.05 -2.84 8.98
N VAL A 63 12.76 -3.96 9.14
CA VAL A 63 14.17 -3.94 9.58
C VAL A 63 15.06 -3.18 8.59
N ILE A 64 14.87 -3.40 7.29
CA ILE A 64 15.64 -2.71 6.25
C ILE A 64 15.31 -1.21 6.25
N GLU A 65 14.03 -0.85 6.30
CA GLU A 65 13.57 0.54 6.37
C GLU A 65 14.18 1.27 7.57
N ASN A 66 14.11 0.67 8.77
CA ASN A 66 14.68 1.25 9.99
C ASN A 66 16.18 1.48 9.87
N ARG A 67 16.94 0.55 9.28
CA ARG A 67 18.38 0.71 9.06
C ARG A 67 18.68 1.89 8.12
N ILE A 68 17.89 2.06 7.07
CA ILE A 68 18.04 3.16 6.12
C ILE A 68 17.74 4.50 6.80
N ILE A 69 16.66 4.57 7.58
CA ILE A 69 16.30 5.78 8.34
C ILE A 69 17.39 6.12 9.36
N GLN A 70 17.92 5.13 10.10
CA GLN A 70 19.03 5.34 11.04
C GLN A 70 20.30 5.85 10.34
N LEU A 71 20.59 5.35 9.14
CA LEU A 71 21.75 5.74 8.35
C LEU A 71 21.63 7.15 7.76
N LEU A 72 20.46 7.50 7.20
CA LEU A 72 20.31 8.67 6.34
C LEU A 72 19.35 9.74 6.88
N GLY A 73 18.44 9.37 7.78
CA GLY A 73 17.30 10.19 8.21
C GLY A 73 17.52 10.97 9.49
N GLY A 74 18.54 10.63 10.29
CA GLY A 74 18.73 11.22 11.61
C GLY A 74 17.48 11.01 12.48
N ASN A 75 16.74 12.09 12.78
CA ASN A 75 15.50 12.06 13.55
C ASN A 75 14.22 12.03 12.69
N GLN A 76 14.34 11.98 11.36
CA GLN A 76 13.20 11.96 10.45
C GLN A 76 12.58 10.56 10.36
N LYS A 77 11.26 10.48 10.15
CA LYS A 77 10.56 9.21 9.93
C LYS A 77 10.62 8.74 8.48
N PHE A 78 10.92 9.63 7.54
CA PHE A 78 10.98 9.36 6.11
C PHE A 78 12.07 10.22 5.48
N LEU A 79 12.56 9.81 4.31
CA LEU A 79 13.64 10.48 3.60
C LEU A 79 13.07 11.23 2.39
N GLU A 80 13.55 12.46 2.19
CA GLU A 80 13.24 13.25 1.00
C GLU A 80 13.89 12.68 -0.28
N PRO A 81 13.32 12.95 -1.47
CA PRO A 81 13.86 12.48 -2.74
C PRO A 81 15.37 12.75 -2.93
N GLU A 82 15.84 13.95 -2.58
CA GLU A 82 17.24 14.36 -2.72
C GLU A 82 18.18 13.48 -1.88
N THR A 83 17.72 13.00 -0.73
CA THR A 83 18.49 12.13 0.16
C THR A 83 18.75 10.78 -0.52
N TRP A 84 17.76 10.22 -1.23
CA TRP A 84 17.92 8.97 -1.98
C TRP A 84 18.89 9.09 -3.15
N ILE A 85 18.93 10.25 -3.80
CA ILE A 85 19.86 10.52 -4.90
C ILE A 85 21.29 10.63 -4.37
N LYS A 86 21.50 11.32 -3.24
CA LYS A 86 22.82 11.59 -2.65
C LYS A 86 23.41 10.43 -1.87
N ALA A 87 22.58 9.54 -1.30
CA ALA A 87 23.03 8.40 -0.51
C ALA A 87 24.02 7.53 -1.29
N GLN A 88 25.08 7.01 -0.66
CA GLN A 88 26.01 6.12 -1.36
C GLN A 88 25.35 4.76 -1.61
N ILE A 89 25.55 4.20 -2.81
CA ILE A 89 24.94 2.91 -3.19
C ILE A 89 25.38 1.81 -2.22
N ASN A 90 26.66 1.77 -1.87
CA ASN A 90 27.20 0.75 -0.98
C ASN A 90 26.57 0.79 0.42
N ASP A 91 26.25 1.97 0.94
CA ASP A 91 25.60 2.09 2.24
C ASP A 91 24.17 1.53 2.20
N LEU A 92 23.40 1.87 1.17
CA LEU A 92 22.06 1.30 0.95
C LEU A 92 22.09 -0.22 0.76
N ARG A 93 23.14 -0.74 0.08
CA ARG A 93 23.37 -2.18 -0.07
C ARG A 93 23.65 -2.84 1.28
N ASN A 94 24.47 -2.21 2.13
CA ASN A 94 24.79 -2.69 3.47
C ASN A 94 23.56 -2.70 4.40
N CYS A 95 22.57 -1.83 4.17
CA CYS A 95 21.28 -1.89 4.86
C CYS A 95 20.40 -3.08 4.42
N GLY A 96 20.69 -3.72 3.28
CA GLY A 96 19.97 -4.89 2.78
C GLY A 96 19.13 -4.64 1.52
N VAL A 97 19.21 -3.46 0.90
CA VAL A 97 18.46 -3.15 -0.33
C VAL A 97 19.18 -3.74 -1.54
N SER A 98 18.45 -4.33 -2.50
CA SER A 98 19.04 -4.83 -3.74
C SER A 98 19.43 -3.69 -4.70
N PHE A 99 20.42 -3.91 -5.57
CA PHE A 99 20.77 -2.92 -6.60
C PHE A 99 19.57 -2.52 -7.48
N SER A 100 18.74 -3.50 -7.85
CA SER A 100 17.53 -3.23 -8.64
C SER A 100 16.58 -2.28 -7.92
N LYS A 101 16.30 -2.53 -6.63
CA LYS A 101 15.44 -1.67 -5.81
C LYS A 101 16.03 -0.27 -5.61
N ILE A 102 17.35 -0.16 -5.40
CA ILE A 102 18.04 1.14 -5.29
C ILE A 102 17.86 1.93 -6.60
N ASN A 103 18.05 1.30 -7.75
CA ASN A 103 17.87 1.95 -9.05
C ASN A 103 16.43 2.40 -9.28
N THR A 104 15.45 1.57 -8.91
CA THR A 104 14.03 1.95 -8.96
C THR A 104 13.73 3.17 -8.09
N ILE A 105 14.15 3.13 -6.81
CA ILE A 105 13.91 4.23 -5.86
C ILE A 105 14.56 5.53 -6.35
N ARG A 106 15.80 5.47 -6.84
CA ARG A 106 16.49 6.65 -7.38
C ARG A 106 15.86 7.20 -8.65
N SER A 107 15.34 6.33 -9.53
CA SER A 107 14.61 6.75 -10.72
C SER A 107 13.37 7.58 -10.34
N ILE A 108 12.61 7.12 -9.34
CA ILE A 108 11.44 7.83 -8.81
C ILE A 108 11.87 9.13 -8.12
N ALA A 109 12.88 9.06 -7.25
CA ALA A 109 13.40 10.24 -6.55
C ALA A 109 13.86 11.32 -7.54
N LYS A 110 14.51 10.93 -8.63
CA LYS A 110 14.90 11.83 -9.71
C LYS A 110 13.68 12.47 -10.38
N ALA A 111 12.65 11.70 -10.71
CA ALA A 111 11.41 12.25 -11.27
C ALA A 111 10.71 13.26 -10.34
N TYR A 112 10.79 13.06 -9.02
CA TYR A 112 10.33 14.05 -8.03
C TYR A 112 11.20 15.32 -8.04
N CYS A 113 12.52 15.18 -8.04
CA CYS A 113 13.44 16.32 -8.09
C CYS A 113 13.31 17.14 -9.39
N ASP A 114 13.07 16.45 -10.51
CA ASP A 114 12.88 17.05 -11.82
C ASP A 114 11.44 17.58 -12.02
N LYS A 115 10.56 17.42 -11.02
CA LYS A 115 9.14 17.84 -11.02
C LYS A 115 8.26 17.14 -12.07
N GLU A 116 8.71 16.01 -12.60
CA GLU A 116 7.89 15.12 -13.44
C GLU A 116 6.84 14.38 -12.59
N LEU A 117 7.17 14.11 -11.33
CA LEU A 117 6.26 13.60 -10.32
C LEU A 117 6.19 14.56 -9.14
N SER A 118 5.02 14.62 -8.49
CA SER A 118 4.83 15.23 -7.18
C SER A 118 3.65 14.58 -6.48
N ASP A 119 3.60 14.69 -5.15
CA ASP A 119 2.46 14.19 -4.38
C ASP A 119 1.15 14.84 -4.85
N THR A 120 1.15 16.16 -5.03
CA THR A 120 -0.01 16.93 -5.52
C THR A 120 -0.45 16.51 -6.91
N PHE A 121 0.50 16.17 -7.79
CA PHE A 121 0.18 15.65 -9.11
C PHE A 121 -0.55 14.31 -8.99
N LEU A 122 0.00 13.36 -8.23
CA LEU A 122 -0.63 12.04 -8.04
C LEU A 122 -2.01 12.12 -7.35
N GLU A 123 -2.20 13.06 -6.42
CA GLU A 123 -3.50 13.30 -5.77
C GLU A 123 -4.59 13.79 -6.74
N SER A 124 -4.19 14.53 -7.78
CA SER A 124 -5.09 15.06 -8.79
C SER A 124 -5.59 14.02 -9.81
N LEU A 125 -4.91 12.87 -9.88
CA LEU A 125 -5.19 11.82 -10.85
C LEU A 125 -6.28 10.85 -10.38
N SER A 126 -6.99 10.28 -11.36
CA SER A 126 -7.83 9.10 -11.15
C SER A 126 -6.97 7.86 -10.82
N GLU A 127 -7.61 6.81 -10.30
CA GLU A 127 -6.92 5.57 -9.93
C GLU A 127 -6.20 4.94 -11.13
N GLU A 128 -6.86 4.91 -12.29
CA GLU A 128 -6.29 4.39 -13.53
C GLU A 128 -5.08 5.22 -14.01
N GLU A 129 -5.18 6.55 -13.94
CA GLU A 129 -4.07 7.44 -14.32
C GLU A 129 -2.86 7.27 -13.40
N VAL A 130 -3.08 7.10 -12.09
CA VAL A 130 -1.99 6.80 -11.13
C VAL A 130 -1.28 5.50 -11.50
N LEU A 131 -2.03 4.43 -11.81
CA LEU A 131 -1.45 3.16 -12.26
C LEU A 131 -0.62 3.38 -13.55
N ASN A 132 -1.20 4.05 -14.53
CA ASN A 132 -0.57 4.32 -15.83
C ASN A 132 0.70 5.17 -15.73
N VAL A 133 0.74 6.14 -14.81
CA VAL A 133 1.91 6.98 -14.57
C VAL A 133 2.99 6.18 -13.84
N LEU A 134 2.64 5.55 -12.71
CA LEU A 134 3.62 4.90 -11.84
C LEU A 134 4.22 3.64 -12.48
N CYS A 135 3.43 2.85 -13.21
CA CYS A 135 3.93 1.60 -13.82
C CYS A 135 4.87 1.83 -15.01
N ARG A 136 5.09 3.07 -15.46
CA ARG A 136 6.13 3.40 -16.47
C ARG A 136 7.54 3.30 -15.90
N TYR A 137 7.68 3.44 -14.58
CA TYR A 137 8.98 3.37 -13.92
C TYR A 137 9.42 1.91 -13.77
N LYS A 138 10.59 1.57 -14.31
CA LYS A 138 11.15 0.21 -14.22
C LYS A 138 11.22 -0.24 -12.76
N GLY A 139 10.62 -1.39 -12.47
CA GLY A 139 10.55 -1.96 -11.11
C GLY A 139 9.32 -1.55 -10.30
N ILE A 140 8.45 -0.71 -10.86
CA ILE A 140 7.11 -0.43 -10.35
C ILE A 140 6.09 -1.18 -11.20
N GLY A 141 5.31 -2.04 -10.54
CA GLY A 141 4.18 -2.73 -11.14
C GLY A 141 2.86 -2.37 -10.45
N PRO A 142 1.74 -2.95 -10.90
CA PRO A 142 0.40 -2.62 -10.41
C PRO A 142 0.30 -2.70 -8.88
N TRP A 143 0.84 -3.77 -8.27
CA TRP A 143 0.83 -3.93 -6.81
C TRP A 143 1.42 -2.72 -6.06
N THR A 144 2.54 -2.16 -6.54
CA THR A 144 3.17 -1.00 -5.88
C THR A 144 2.38 0.29 -6.09
N ALA A 145 1.77 0.48 -7.27
CA ALA A 145 0.88 1.60 -7.53
C ALA A 145 -0.40 1.51 -6.66
N GLU A 146 -0.96 0.30 -6.51
CA GLU A 146 -2.14 0.03 -5.69
C GLU A 146 -1.87 0.27 -4.19
N MET A 147 -0.68 -0.08 -3.69
CA MET A 147 -0.29 0.29 -2.31
C MET A 147 -0.28 1.81 -2.13
N THR A 148 0.16 2.56 -3.15
CA THR A 148 0.15 4.04 -3.14
C THR A 148 -1.27 4.59 -3.13
N LEU A 149 -2.18 4.01 -3.94
CA LEU A 149 -3.60 4.39 -3.93
C LEU A 149 -4.22 4.22 -2.53
N ILE A 150 -3.96 3.08 -1.89
CA ILE A 150 -4.55 2.73 -0.60
C ILE A 150 -3.93 3.56 0.54
N PHE A 151 -2.61 3.54 0.67
CA PHE A 151 -1.92 4.01 1.88
C PHE A 151 -1.40 5.45 1.81
N ALA A 152 -1.39 6.08 0.63
CA ALA A 152 -1.07 7.50 0.49
C ALA A 152 -2.28 8.32 0.03
N LEU A 153 -2.95 7.90 -1.05
CA LEU A 153 -3.99 8.70 -1.71
C LEU A 153 -5.40 8.54 -1.12
N ASP A 154 -5.55 7.80 -0.02
CA ASP A 154 -6.81 7.53 0.69
C ASP A 154 -7.92 7.06 -0.28
N ARG A 155 -7.59 6.20 -1.26
CA ARG A 155 -8.56 5.58 -2.18
C ARG A 155 -9.15 4.34 -1.51
N TRP A 156 -10.47 4.35 -1.31
CA TRP A 156 -11.15 3.33 -0.49
C TRP A 156 -11.67 2.14 -1.30
N ASP A 157 -11.65 2.25 -2.63
CA ASP A 157 -12.18 1.23 -3.53
C ASP A 157 -11.10 0.53 -4.38
N CYS A 158 -9.93 0.27 -3.79
CA CYS A 158 -8.83 -0.46 -4.43
C CYS A 158 -8.61 -1.83 -3.76
N PHE A 159 -8.46 -2.90 -4.56
CA PHE A 159 -8.09 -4.24 -4.10
C PHE A 159 -6.94 -4.80 -4.96
N SER A 160 -5.79 -5.06 -4.34
CA SER A 160 -4.63 -5.57 -5.08
C SER A 160 -4.69 -7.10 -5.23
N VAL A 161 -5.22 -7.61 -6.34
CA VAL A 161 -5.19 -9.07 -6.61
C VAL A 161 -3.76 -9.60 -6.80
N GLY A 162 -2.80 -8.73 -7.12
CA GLY A 162 -1.38 -9.08 -7.13
C GLY A 162 -0.85 -9.50 -5.75
N ASP A 163 -1.47 -9.01 -4.67
CA ASP A 163 -1.01 -9.22 -3.29
C ASP A 163 -1.29 -10.66 -2.82
N LEU A 164 -0.22 -11.38 -2.42
CA LEU A 164 -0.35 -12.75 -1.93
C LEU A 164 -1.07 -12.83 -0.57
N GLY A 165 -0.90 -11.82 0.29
CA GLY A 165 -1.56 -11.75 1.59
C GLY A 165 -3.08 -11.63 1.43
N LEU A 166 -3.53 -10.75 0.53
CA LEU A 166 -4.94 -10.59 0.20
C LEU A 166 -5.52 -11.88 -0.39
N ARG A 167 -4.84 -12.50 -1.36
CA ARG A 167 -5.33 -13.76 -1.96
C ARG A 167 -5.41 -14.89 -0.92
N LYS A 168 -4.43 -15.00 -0.01
CA LYS A 168 -4.49 -15.95 1.13
C LYS A 168 -5.66 -15.66 2.06
N GLY A 169 -5.96 -14.38 2.31
CA GLY A 169 -7.13 -13.99 3.10
C GLY A 169 -8.43 -14.36 2.42
N VAL A 170 -8.51 -14.15 1.11
CA VAL A 170 -9.71 -14.50 0.35
C VAL A 170 -9.93 -16.02 0.35
N GLU A 171 -8.89 -16.81 0.16
CA GLU A 171 -8.93 -18.27 0.32
C GLU A 171 -9.39 -18.69 1.71
N LYS A 172 -8.81 -18.11 2.76
CA LYS A 172 -9.12 -18.44 4.15
C LYS A 172 -10.57 -18.13 4.53
N TRP A 173 -11.06 -16.96 4.13
CA TRP A 173 -12.34 -16.43 4.63
C TRP A 173 -13.51 -16.68 3.68
N PHE A 174 -13.26 -16.81 2.37
CA PHE A 174 -14.31 -16.95 1.37
C PHE A 174 -14.20 -18.25 0.56
N GLY A 175 -13.15 -19.06 0.78
CA GLY A 175 -13.01 -20.38 0.16
C GLY A 175 -12.66 -20.34 -1.33
N ILE A 176 -12.29 -19.16 -1.86
CA ILE A 176 -11.87 -19.01 -3.25
C ILE A 176 -10.37 -19.29 -3.33
N PRO A 177 -9.90 -20.26 -4.14
CA PRO A 177 -8.48 -20.62 -4.22
C PRO A 177 -7.61 -19.40 -4.50
N LYS A 178 -6.51 -19.22 -3.74
CA LYS A 178 -5.64 -18.02 -3.89
C LYS A 178 -4.99 -17.94 -5.28
N GLU A 179 -4.95 -19.04 -6.03
CA GLU A 179 -4.42 -19.15 -7.38
C GLU A 179 -5.41 -18.62 -8.43
N ASP A 180 -6.72 -18.63 -8.16
CA ASP A 180 -7.75 -18.14 -9.08
C ASP A 180 -7.94 -16.62 -8.95
N LYS A 181 -6.96 -15.88 -9.47
CA LYS A 181 -6.95 -14.41 -9.49
C LYS A 181 -8.22 -13.82 -10.13
N LYS A 182 -8.75 -14.47 -11.16
CA LYS A 182 -9.94 -13.98 -11.88
C LYS A 182 -11.19 -14.10 -11.03
N GLN A 183 -11.36 -15.21 -10.33
CA GLN A 183 -12.48 -15.39 -9.41
C GLN A 183 -12.37 -14.43 -8.21
N ILE A 184 -11.16 -14.20 -7.69
CA ILE A 184 -10.91 -13.24 -6.61
C ILE A 184 -11.28 -11.81 -7.05
N GLU A 185 -10.81 -11.37 -8.23
CA GLU A 185 -11.16 -10.07 -8.81
C GLU A 185 -12.69 -9.91 -8.88
N ASN A 186 -13.37 -10.83 -9.55
CA ASN A 186 -14.84 -10.78 -9.71
C ASN A 186 -15.59 -10.80 -8.37
N PHE A 187 -15.14 -11.63 -7.43
CA PHE A 187 -15.78 -11.77 -6.12
C PHE A 187 -15.66 -10.49 -5.30
N THR A 188 -14.50 -9.84 -5.32
CA THR A 188 -14.23 -8.67 -4.47
C THR A 188 -14.98 -7.42 -4.92
N GLN A 189 -15.43 -7.35 -6.18
CA GLN A 189 -16.23 -6.24 -6.71
C GLN A 189 -17.50 -5.94 -5.89
N LYS A 190 -18.14 -6.97 -5.29
CA LYS A 190 -19.35 -6.77 -4.48
C LYS A 190 -19.14 -5.92 -3.22
N PHE A 191 -17.89 -5.73 -2.81
CA PHE A 191 -17.50 -4.92 -1.66
C PHE A 191 -17.17 -3.47 -2.03
N SER A 192 -17.30 -3.09 -3.31
CA SER A 192 -17.27 -1.68 -3.71
C SER A 192 -18.39 -0.90 -2.99
N PRO A 193 -18.15 0.34 -2.52
CA PRO A 193 -16.97 1.18 -2.77
C PRO A 193 -15.88 1.12 -1.68
N TYR A 194 -15.79 0.01 -0.94
CA TYR A 194 -14.92 -0.11 0.25
C TYR A 194 -13.96 -1.30 0.18
N ARG A 195 -13.53 -1.66 -1.03
CA ARG A 195 -12.60 -2.77 -1.26
C ARG A 195 -11.27 -2.63 -0.50
N SER A 196 -10.76 -1.42 -0.28
CA SER A 196 -9.53 -1.20 0.49
C SER A 196 -9.73 -1.44 1.98
N ILE A 197 -10.95 -1.24 2.49
CA ILE A 197 -11.28 -1.56 3.89
C ILE A 197 -11.36 -3.08 4.06
N LEU A 198 -11.93 -3.80 3.11
CA LEU A 198 -11.85 -5.27 3.09
C LEU A 198 -10.39 -5.74 3.05
N ALA A 199 -9.58 -5.16 2.18
CA ALA A 199 -8.16 -5.48 2.08
C ALA A 199 -7.44 -5.29 3.43
N TRP A 200 -7.68 -4.17 4.12
CA TRP A 200 -7.17 -3.92 5.46
C TRP A 200 -7.55 -5.01 6.46
N TYR A 201 -8.81 -5.45 6.48
CA TYR A 201 -9.24 -6.54 7.39
C TYR A 201 -8.55 -7.87 7.08
N LEU A 202 -8.40 -8.22 5.80
CA LEU A 202 -7.73 -9.45 5.38
C LEU A 202 -6.25 -9.45 5.79
N TRP A 203 -5.59 -8.30 5.64
CA TRP A 203 -4.22 -8.08 6.10
C TRP A 203 -4.10 -8.16 7.63
N ALA A 204 -4.93 -7.41 8.36
CA ALA A 204 -4.94 -7.34 9.82
C ALA A 204 -5.14 -8.70 10.50
N TYR A 205 -5.78 -9.66 9.81
CA TYR A 205 -5.96 -11.01 10.32
C TYR A 205 -4.66 -11.83 10.36
N PHE A 206 -3.75 -11.65 9.39
CA PHE A 206 -2.50 -12.43 9.34
C PHE A 206 -1.31 -11.70 9.95
N ASP A 207 -1.32 -10.38 9.84
CA ASP A 207 -0.26 -9.52 10.34
C ASP A 207 -0.96 -8.44 11.16
N SER A 208 -0.56 -8.27 12.42
CA SER A 208 -1.30 -7.39 13.33
C SER A 208 -1.44 -5.99 12.75
N GLU A 209 -0.44 -5.52 12.00
CA GLU A 209 -0.48 -4.31 11.18
C GLU A 209 0.61 -4.36 10.07
N PRO A 210 0.32 -4.76 8.82
CA PRO A 210 1.37 -4.97 7.81
C PRO A 210 1.98 -3.68 7.24
N TRP A 211 1.38 -2.53 7.52
CA TRP A 211 1.74 -1.24 6.92
C TRP A 211 1.75 -0.06 7.92
N SER A 212 1.63 -0.30 9.22
CA SER A 212 1.71 0.78 10.24
C SER A 212 3.14 1.23 10.55
#